data_AF-A0A0P9F2Y1-F1
#
_entry.id   AF-A0A0P9F2Y1-F1
#
_cell.length_a   1.000
_cell.length_b   1.000
_cell.length_c   1.000
_cell.angle_alpha   90.00
_cell.angle_beta   90.00
_cell.angle_gamma   90.00
#
_symmetry.space_group_name_H-M   'P 1'
#
loop_
_entity.id
_entity.type
_entity.pdbx_description
1 polymer ?
#
loop_
_entity_poly.entity_id
_entity_poly.type
_entity_poly.pdbx_seq_one_letter_code
_entity_poly.pdbx_strand_id
1 'polypeptide(L)' 'MGERYLTPQEAAARLGVSDETIRRYIKRDVFRDVIARGMFKKRYFVPEREVERVRIEGGFLGNDIGLPANA' A
#
# COMPACT_ATOMS: atom_id res chain seq x y z
N MET A 1 -17.55 11.66 6.07
CA MET A 1 -16.95 11.06 4.86
C MET A 1 -16.38 9.71 5.28
N GLY A 2 -16.83 8.61 4.67
CA GLY A 2 -16.36 7.26 5.04
C GLY A 2 -14.97 7.01 4.48
N GLU A 3 -14.03 6.60 5.33
CA GLU A 3 -12.69 6.22 4.87
C GLU A 3 -12.77 4.92 4.08
N ARG A 4 -12.31 4.93 2.83
CA ARG A 4 -12.34 3.76 1.96
C ARG A 4 -11.09 2.91 2.21
N TYR A 5 -11.30 1.64 2.51
CA TYR A 5 -10.22 0.68 2.73
C TYR A 5 -10.05 -0.19 1.48
N LEU A 6 -8.82 -0.29 1.02
CA LEU A 6 -8.41 -1.06 -0.14
C LEU A 6 -7.73 -2.35 0.31
N THR A 7 -7.98 -3.43 -0.42
CA THR A 7 -7.19 -4.65 -0.28
C THR A 7 -5.77 -4.45 -0.82
N PRO A 8 -4.80 -5.32 -0.49
CA PRO A 8 -3.44 -5.18 -0.99
C PRO A 8 -3.37 -5.25 -2.52
N GLN A 9 -4.31 -5.99 -3.13
CA GLN A 9 -4.42 -6.10 -4.59
C GLN A 9 -4.94 -4.80 -5.23
N GLU A 10 -5.92 -4.14 -4.62
CA GLU A 10 -6.42 -2.84 -5.09
C GLU A 10 -5.39 -1.74 -4.89
N ALA A 11 -4.72 -1.72 -3.74
CA ALA A 11 -3.61 -0.80 -3.47
C ALA A 11 -2.48 -0.97 -4.48
N ALA A 12 -2.14 -2.23 -4.81
CA ALA A 12 -1.14 -2.58 -5.81
C ALA A 12 -1.52 -2.02 -7.19
N ALA A 13 -2.77 -2.23 -7.63
CA ALA A 13 -3.26 -1.70 -8.90
C ALA A 13 -3.25 -0.16 -8.95
N ARG A 14 -3.58 0.52 -7.84
CA ARG A 14 -3.53 1.99 -7.75
C ARG A 14 -2.11 2.55 -7.78
N LEU A 15 -1.16 1.83 -7.21
CA LEU A 15 0.26 2.21 -7.19
C LEU A 15 1.04 1.72 -8.42
N GLY A 16 0.44 0.84 -9.25
CA GLY A 16 1.10 0.19 -10.37
C GLY A 16 2.14 -0.86 -9.96
N VAL A 17 2.13 -1.31 -8.71
CA VAL A 17 3.07 -2.34 -8.19
C VAL A 17 2.44 -3.72 -8.13
N SER A 18 3.25 -4.74 -7.84
CA SER A 18 2.79 -6.09 -7.50
C SER A 18 2.22 -6.17 -6.09
N ASP A 19 1.33 -7.14 -5.83
CA ASP A 19 0.79 -7.40 -4.49
C ASP A 19 1.87 -7.74 -3.46
N GLU A 20 2.95 -8.40 -3.90
CA GLU A 20 4.09 -8.71 -3.05
C GLU A 20 4.77 -7.43 -2.54
N THR A 21 4.89 -6.41 -3.39
CA THR A 21 5.47 -5.10 -3.00
C THR A 21 4.63 -4.43 -1.92
N ILE A 22 3.30 -4.46 -2.05
CA ILE A 22 2.40 -3.95 -1.01
C ILE A 22 2.57 -4.72 0.30
N ARG A 23 2.70 -6.04 0.26
CA ARG A 23 2.98 -6.84 1.46
C ARG A 23 4.33 -6.48 2.08
N ARG A 24 5.36 -6.19 1.28
CA ARG A 24 6.65 -5.70 1.78
C ARG A 24 6.51 -4.32 2.42
N TYR A 25 5.72 -3.42 1.85
CA TYR A 25 5.45 -2.09 2.42
C TYR A 25 4.74 -2.18 3.76
N ILE A 26 3.75 -3.07 3.89
CA ILE A 26 3.09 -3.35 5.17
C ILE A 26 4.11 -3.89 6.19
N LYS A 27 5.00 -4.81 5.78
CA LYS A 27 6.04 -5.34 6.68
C LYS A 27 7.12 -4.33 7.07
N ARG A 28 7.40 -3.36 6.20
CA ARG A 28 8.39 -2.29 6.41
C ARG A 28 7.80 -1.06 7.11
N ASP A 29 6.54 -1.13 7.57
CA ASP A 29 5.84 -0.03 8.23
C ASP A 29 5.72 1.24 7.35
N VAL A 30 5.72 1.06 6.02
CA VAL A 30 5.59 2.18 5.07
C VAL A 30 4.18 2.75 5.13
N PHE A 31 3.18 1.88 5.20
CA PHE A 31 1.80 2.29 5.51
C PHE A 31 1.69 2.40 7.04
N ARG A 32 1.43 3.62 7.53
CA ARG A 32 1.34 3.93 8.96
C ARG A 32 0.05 3.40 9.57
N ASP A 33 -0.98 3.25 8.74
CA ASP A 33 -2.30 2.84 9.17
C ASP A 33 -2.76 1.66 8.30
N VAL A 34 -2.69 0.45 8.85
CA VAL A 34 -3.12 -0.78 8.16
C VAL A 34 -3.95 -1.61 9.11
N ILE A 35 -5.15 -2.00 8.65
CA ILE A 35 -6.01 -2.88 9.42
C ILE A 35 -5.74 -4.32 8.99
N ALA A 36 -5.18 -5.13 9.88
CA ALA A 36 -5.13 -6.57 9.70
C ALA A 36 -6.38 -7.21 10.36
N ARG A 37 -7.26 -7.83 9.56
CA ARG A 37 -8.39 -8.62 10.06
C ARG A 37 -8.26 -10.09 9.70
N GLY A 38 -8.68 -10.96 10.61
CA GLY A 38 -8.77 -12.40 10.38
C GLY A 38 -7.93 -13.20 11.37
N MET A 39 -8.58 -14.16 12.02
CA MET A 39 -7.99 -14.98 13.08
C MET A 39 -7.03 -16.06 12.54
N PHE A 40 -7.34 -16.63 11.36
CA PHE A 40 -6.53 -17.69 10.72
C PHE A 40 -5.83 -17.25 9.42
N LYS A 41 -6.45 -16.34 8.65
CA LYS A 41 -5.83 -15.71 7.47
C LYS A 41 -5.88 -14.21 7.65
N LYS A 42 -4.72 -13.59 7.90
CA LYS A 42 -4.59 -12.14 8.00
C LYS A 42 -4.90 -11.50 6.63
N ARG A 43 -6.07 -10.86 6.54
CA ARG A 43 -6.43 -9.95 5.45
C ARG A 43 -6.04 -8.55 5.86
N TYR A 44 -5.17 -7.94 5.09
CA TYR A 44 -4.76 -6.56 5.30
C TYR A 44 -5.69 -5.63 4.52
N PHE A 45 -5.99 -4.49 5.12
CA PHE A 45 -6.80 -3.42 4.54
C PHE A 45 -6.04 -2.13 4.73
N VAL A 46 -5.70 -1.49 3.62
CA VAL A 46 -4.92 -0.25 3.56
C VAL A 46 -5.89 0.89 3.25
N PRO A 47 -5.95 1.95 4.06
CA PRO A 47 -6.73 3.14 3.77
C PRO A 47 -6.33 3.75 2.42
N GLU A 48 -7.29 4.21 1.62
CA GLU A 48 -7.00 4.87 0.34
C GLU A 48 -6.10 6.11 0.54
N ARG A 49 -6.27 6.85 1.65
CA ARG A 49 -5.40 7.98 2.04
C ARG A 49 -3.93 7.58 2.17
N GLU A 50 -3.65 6.39 2.67
CA GLU A 50 -2.30 5.88 2.86
C GLU A 50 -1.69 5.48 1.52
N VAL A 51 -2.49 4.88 0.64
CA VAL A 51 -2.08 4.57 -0.74
C VAL A 51 -1.71 5.86 -1.49
N GLU A 52 -2.52 6.91 -1.36
CA GLU A 52 -2.25 8.19 -2.00
C GLU A 52 -1.03 8.90 -1.39
N ARG A 53 -0.88 8.88 -0.06
CA ARG A 53 0.31 9.40 0.62
C ARG A 53 1.57 8.71 0.12
N VAL A 54 1.58 7.37 0.05
CA VAL A 54 2.72 6.59 -0.45
C VAL A 54 2.96 6.82 -1.93
N ARG A 55 1.91 7.07 -2.73
CA ARG A 55 2.08 7.46 -4.14
C ARG A 55 2.82 8.78 -4.27
N ILE A 56 2.47 9.76 -3.43
CA ILE A 56 3.06 11.10 -3.44
C ILE A 56 4.48 11.07 -2.85
N GLU A 57 4.66 10.50 -1.66
CA GLU A 57 5.96 10.39 -0.97
C GLU A 57 6.92 9.44 -1.71
N GLY A 58 6.39 8.36 -2.27
CA GLY A 58 7.18 7.35 -2.97
C GLY A 58 7.70 7.80 -4.33
N GLY A 59 7.06 8.80 -4.96
CA GLY A 59 7.66 9.52 -6.09
C GLY A 59 8.93 10.30 -5.70
N PHE A 60 9.11 10.60 -4.41
CA PHE A 60 10.28 11.33 -3.88
C PHE A 60 11.41 10.39 -3.43
N LEU A 61 11.11 9.12 -3.11
CA LEU A 61 12.07 8.11 -2.64
C LEU A 61 12.59 7.22 -3.78
N GLY A 62 12.96 7.85 -4.90
CA GLY A 62 13.30 7.23 -6.18
C GLY A 62 13.95 5.84 -6.07
N ASN A 63 13.38 4.85 -6.77
CA ASN A 63 13.95 3.51 -7.01
C ASN A 63 14.26 2.60 -5.78
N ASP A 64 14.38 3.11 -4.56
CA ASP A 64 14.77 2.34 -3.35
C ASP A 64 13.63 1.51 -2.73
N ILE A 65 12.39 1.79 -3.14
CA ILE A 65 11.19 1.07 -2.69
C ILE A 65 10.51 0.25 -3.79
N GLY A 66 11.01 0.26 -5.03
CA GLY A 66 10.45 -0.54 -6.12
C GLY A 66 9.05 -0.13 -6.58
N LEU A 67 8.69 1.15 -6.42
CA LEU A 67 7.55 1.73 -7.15
C LEU A 67 7.95 1.83 -8.63
N PRO A 68 7.07 1.47 -9.59
CA PRO A 68 7.34 1.79 -10.99
C PRO A 68 7.50 3.32 -11.08
N ALA A 69 8.59 3.76 -11.71
CA ALA A 69 8.67 5.10 -12.25
C ALA A 69 7.58 5.19 -13.31
N ASN A 70 6.36 5.55 -12.91
CA ASN A 70 5.32 5.80 -13.87
C ASN A 70 5.75 7.02 -14.68
N ALA A 71 5.85 6.76 -15.98
CA ALA A 71 6.34 7.59 -17.07
C ALA A 71 5.56 8.90 -17.26
#